data_AF-A0A8T0YK72-F1
#
_entry.id   AF-A0A8T0YK72-F1
#
_cell.length_a   1.000
_cell.length_b   1.000
_cell.length_c   1.000
_cell.angle_alpha   90.00
_cell.angle_beta   90.00
_cell.angle_gamma   90.00
#
_symmetry.space_group_name_H-M   'P 1'
#
loop_
_entity.id
_entity.type
_entity.pdbx_description
1 polymer ?
#
loop_
_entity_poly.entity_id
_entity_poly.type
_entity_poly.pdbx_seq_one_letter_code
_entity_poly.pdbx_strand_id
1 'polypeptide(L)'
;MSLVPTEFSVIDPDNPVFKYQRIEADVVFGPHGKAESAHLMSRSHCRHVKTCTQYDDDDNNRLALYREMHGAYNKLGFDFPVVNTEVVSVFHGPELENRYKAALHVSIHSHHYVFLLGRLKDDSTRTSDPLVMETFVQIEDPAIFCKCMEWKHKKVEQLRRDYFAMTSAVM
;
A
#
# COMPACT_ATOMS: atom_id res chain seq x y z
N MET A 1 6.73 14.84 -20.69
CA MET A 1 6.70 13.80 -19.64
C MET A 1 7.62 14.25 -18.52
N SER A 2 7.07 14.75 -17.41
CA SER A 2 7.89 15.05 -16.22
C SER A 2 8.16 13.73 -15.51
N LEU A 3 9.37 13.20 -15.63
CA LEU A 3 9.88 12.14 -14.77
C LEU A 3 10.12 12.77 -13.40
N VAL A 4 9.08 12.87 -12.58
CA VAL A 4 9.29 13.04 -11.14
C VAL A 4 9.95 11.75 -10.69
N PRO A 5 11.23 11.77 -10.22
CA PRO A 5 11.84 10.58 -9.69
C PRO A 5 10.95 10.11 -8.55
N THR A 6 10.40 8.91 -8.67
CA THR A 6 9.71 8.32 -7.53
C THR A 6 10.81 7.98 -6.54
N GLU A 7 10.96 8.78 -5.48
CA GLU A 7 11.86 8.45 -4.37
C GLU A 7 11.27 7.27 -3.62
N PHE A 8 11.52 6.06 -4.12
CA PHE A 8 11.34 4.83 -3.37
C PHE A 8 12.71 4.31 -2.95
N SER A 9 12.79 3.80 -1.73
CA SER A 9 13.94 3.01 -1.32
C SER A 9 13.65 1.56 -1.59
N VAL A 10 14.68 0.84 -2.00
CA VAL A 10 14.64 -0.61 -2.09
C VAL A 10 15.03 -1.18 -0.74
N ILE A 11 14.28 -2.15 -0.24
CA ILE A 11 14.52 -2.79 1.06
C ILE A 11 14.85 -4.28 0.88
N ASP A 12 15.80 -4.74 1.68
CA ASP A 12 16.24 -6.13 1.69
C ASP A 12 15.25 -7.03 2.45
N PRO A 13 15.25 -8.35 2.20
CA PRO A 13 14.35 -9.29 2.87
C PRO A 13 14.46 -9.31 4.41
N ASP A 14 15.64 -8.99 4.95
CA ASP A 14 15.87 -8.91 6.41
C ASP A 14 15.33 -7.61 7.04
N ASN A 15 14.86 -6.66 6.24
CA ASN A 15 14.30 -5.41 6.74
C ASN A 15 12.95 -5.65 7.46
N PRO A 16 12.71 -5.07 8.65
CA PRO A 16 11.45 -5.24 9.37
C PRO A 16 10.20 -4.88 8.56
N VAL A 17 10.25 -3.85 7.72
CA VAL A 17 9.14 -3.47 6.84
C VAL A 17 8.82 -4.58 5.84
N PHE A 18 9.84 -5.27 5.30
CA PHE A 18 9.62 -6.42 4.43
C PHE A 18 9.00 -7.59 5.19
N LYS A 19 9.59 -7.96 6.33
CA LYS A 19 9.15 -9.11 7.12
C LYS A 19 7.71 -8.95 7.64
N TYR A 20 7.34 -7.76 8.08
CA TYR A 20 6.10 -7.53 8.82
C TYR A 20 5.04 -6.76 8.05
N GLN A 21 5.44 -5.85 7.15
CA GLN A 21 4.55 -4.90 6.47
C GLN A 21 4.50 -5.08 4.95
N ARG A 22 4.78 -6.30 4.49
CA ARG A 22 4.49 -6.72 3.12
C ARG A 22 3.07 -7.25 3.00
N ILE A 23 2.46 -7.15 1.82
CA ILE A 23 1.14 -7.76 1.51
C ILE A 23 1.21 -8.87 0.45
N GLU A 24 2.30 -8.95 -0.31
CA GLU A 24 2.52 -9.95 -1.35
C GLU A 24 3.26 -11.19 -0.82
N ALA A 25 3.12 -12.34 -1.51
CA ALA A 25 3.78 -13.60 -1.15
C ALA A 25 5.31 -13.58 -1.41
N ASP A 26 6.08 -14.43 -0.74
CA ASP A 26 7.55 -14.48 -0.86
C ASP A 26 8.03 -14.81 -2.26
N VAL A 27 7.30 -15.71 -2.93
CA VAL A 27 7.61 -16.11 -4.30
C VAL A 27 7.58 -14.96 -5.30
N VAL A 28 6.84 -13.88 -5.02
CA VAL A 28 6.78 -12.69 -5.89
C VAL A 28 8.14 -11.98 -5.95
N PHE A 29 8.91 -12.04 -4.87
CA PHE A 29 10.22 -11.39 -4.78
C PHE A 29 11.33 -12.34 -5.25
N GLY A 30 11.16 -13.66 -5.18
CA GLY A 30 12.15 -14.61 -5.68
C GLY A 30 13.58 -14.38 -5.15
N PRO A 31 14.64 -14.90 -5.80
CA PRO A 31 16.02 -14.74 -5.33
C PRO A 31 16.64 -13.36 -5.64
N HIS A 32 16.01 -12.55 -6.48
CA HIS A 32 16.58 -11.29 -7.00
C HIS A 32 15.62 -10.11 -7.00
N GLY A 33 14.32 -10.35 -6.85
CA GLY A 33 13.33 -9.30 -6.76
C GLY A 33 13.47 -8.61 -5.41
N LYS A 34 13.47 -7.28 -5.46
CA LYS A 34 13.60 -6.44 -4.28
C LYS A 34 12.28 -5.76 -4.01
N ALA A 35 11.93 -5.62 -2.73
CA ALA A 35 10.78 -4.84 -2.36
C ALA A 35 11.11 -3.36 -2.38
N GLU A 36 10.12 -2.56 -2.77
CA GLU A 36 10.16 -1.12 -2.67
C GLU A 36 9.40 -0.71 -1.39
N SER A 37 9.99 0.21 -0.63
CA SER A 37 9.36 0.84 0.53
C SER A 37 8.35 1.87 0.02
N ALA A 38 7.09 1.47 -0.02
CA ALA A 38 5.99 2.31 -0.47
C ALA A 38 5.44 3.13 0.69
N HIS A 39 5.57 4.45 0.61
CA HIS A 39 4.90 5.36 1.54
C HIS A 39 3.37 5.24 1.44
N LEU A 40 2.72 5.13 2.59
CA LEU A 40 1.26 5.29 2.71
C LEU A 40 0.92 6.79 2.61
N MET A 41 1.34 7.58 3.59
CA MET A 41 1.36 9.03 3.53
C MET A 41 2.62 9.48 2.79
N SER A 42 2.44 10.14 1.65
CA SER A 42 3.56 10.42 0.75
C SER A 42 4.61 11.31 1.41
N ARG A 43 5.89 11.04 1.11
CA ARG A 43 7.03 11.88 1.52
C ARG A 43 6.79 13.37 1.25
N SER A 44 6.24 13.70 0.08
CA SER A 44 5.88 15.08 -0.26
C SER A 44 4.87 15.65 0.75
N HIS A 45 3.80 14.92 1.07
CA HIS A 45 2.84 15.40 2.07
C HIS A 45 3.45 15.57 3.46
N CYS A 46 4.23 14.58 3.93
CA CYS A 46 4.90 14.63 5.24
C CYS A 46 5.86 15.82 5.37
N ARG A 47 6.57 16.19 4.29
CA ARG A 47 7.51 17.32 4.29
C ARG A 47 6.82 18.68 4.20
N HIS A 48 5.67 18.78 3.52
CA HIS A 48 4.95 20.04 3.36
C HIS A 48 4.00 20.35 4.53
N VAL A 49 3.50 19.31 5.22
CA VAL A 49 2.57 19.47 6.35
C VAL A 49 3.33 19.22 7.65
N LYS A 50 3.58 20.29 8.43
CA LYS A 50 4.41 20.24 9.66
C LYS A 50 3.99 19.17 10.66
N THR A 51 2.68 18.93 10.82
CA THR A 51 2.15 17.91 11.74
C THR A 51 2.34 16.47 11.24
N CYS A 52 2.78 16.29 10.00
CA CYS A 52 3.01 14.99 9.37
C CYS A 52 4.49 14.67 9.15
N THR A 53 5.41 15.59 9.46
CA THR A 53 6.86 15.37 9.25
C THR A 53 7.37 14.16 10.02
N GLN A 54 6.84 13.91 11.21
CA GLN A 54 7.15 12.73 12.02
C GLN A 54 6.85 11.39 11.32
N TYR A 55 6.00 11.37 10.30
CA TYR A 55 5.66 10.14 9.56
C TYR A 55 6.58 9.89 8.35
N ASP A 56 7.41 10.86 7.92
CA ASP A 56 8.22 10.67 6.70
C ASP A 56 9.15 9.47 6.86
N ASP A 57 9.83 9.32 7.99
CA ASP A 57 10.80 8.25 8.24
C ASP A 57 10.27 7.14 9.18
N ASP A 58 8.97 7.13 9.47
CA ASP A 58 8.34 6.11 10.33
C ASP A 58 8.00 4.84 9.52
N ASP A 59 8.43 3.67 10.01
CA ASP A 59 8.15 2.39 9.37
C ASP A 59 6.65 2.09 9.30
N ASN A 60 5.84 2.53 10.27
CA ASN A 60 4.37 2.40 10.25
C ASN A 60 3.72 3.22 9.12
N ASN A 61 4.47 4.09 8.45
CA ASN A 61 4.02 4.79 7.24
C ASN A 61 4.42 4.05 5.96
N ARG A 62 4.75 2.75 6.02
CA ARG A 62 5.25 1.97 4.88
C ARG A 62 4.49 0.67 4.65
N LEU A 63 4.45 0.27 3.37
CA LEU A 63 4.29 -1.12 2.98
C LEU A 63 5.51 -1.55 2.15
N ALA A 64 5.88 -2.81 2.27
CA ALA A 64 6.84 -3.44 1.37
C ALA A 64 6.09 -4.03 0.16
N LEU A 65 6.32 -3.48 -1.02
CA LEU A 65 5.61 -3.86 -2.24
C LEU A 65 6.59 -4.24 -3.34
N TYR A 66 6.23 -5.22 -4.16
CA TYR A 66 6.90 -5.46 -5.44
C TYR A 66 6.64 -4.28 -6.37
N ARG A 67 7.60 -3.98 -7.25
CA ARG A 67 7.59 -2.79 -8.12
C ARG A 67 6.26 -2.58 -8.86
N GLU A 68 5.67 -3.65 -9.38
CA GLU A 68 4.40 -3.53 -10.13
C GLU A 68 3.20 -3.24 -9.22
N MET A 69 3.12 -3.87 -8.04
CA MET A 69 2.11 -3.57 -7.03
C MET A 69 2.28 -2.14 -6.51
N HIS A 70 3.51 -1.71 -6.27
CA HIS A 70 3.81 -0.35 -5.89
C HIS A 70 3.37 0.66 -6.97
N GLY A 71 3.68 0.39 -8.24
CA GLY A 71 3.26 1.23 -9.35
C GLY A 71 1.74 1.30 -9.50
N ALA A 72 1.06 0.17 -9.36
CA ALA A 72 -0.38 0.08 -9.34
C ALA A 72 -1.02 0.89 -8.19
N TYR A 73 -0.35 0.95 -7.03
CA TYR A 73 -0.83 1.67 -5.85
C TYR A 73 -0.50 3.17 -5.85
N ASN A 74 0.60 3.58 -6.49
CA ASN A 74 1.09 4.96 -6.54
C ASN A 74 0.95 5.65 -7.90
N LYS A 75 0.23 5.03 -8.86
CA LYS A 75 0.07 5.55 -10.23
C LYS A 75 1.44 5.69 -10.94
N LEU A 76 2.36 4.74 -10.74
CA LEU A 76 3.65 4.74 -11.44
C LEU A 76 3.53 3.86 -12.68
N GLY A 77 3.42 4.50 -13.84
CA GLY A 77 3.13 3.79 -15.10
C GLY A 77 1.64 3.49 -15.34
N PHE A 78 0.75 4.12 -14.56
CA PHE A 78 -0.70 4.03 -14.71
C PHE A 78 -1.32 5.43 -14.80
N ASP A 79 -2.53 5.52 -15.35
CA ASP A 79 -3.27 6.78 -15.46
C ASP A 79 -3.94 7.23 -14.15
N PHE A 80 -4.23 6.28 -13.27
CA PHE A 80 -4.75 6.47 -11.92
C PHE A 80 -4.29 5.29 -11.05
N PRO A 81 -4.33 5.38 -9.71
CA PRO A 81 -4.01 4.23 -8.87
C PRO A 81 -5.04 3.11 -9.07
N VAL A 82 -4.61 1.96 -9.55
CA VAL A 82 -5.49 0.80 -9.82
C VAL A 82 -5.68 -0.06 -8.59
N VAL A 83 -4.77 0.00 -7.61
CA VAL A 83 -4.90 -0.64 -6.30
C VAL A 83 -5.29 0.41 -5.25
N ASN A 84 -6.14 0.03 -4.30
CA ASN A 84 -6.40 0.76 -3.08
C ASN A 84 -6.34 -0.21 -1.89
N THR A 85 -6.10 0.32 -0.69
CA THR A 85 -6.12 -0.48 0.53
C THR A 85 -6.82 0.27 1.65
N GLU A 86 -7.37 -0.46 2.60
CA GLU A 86 -8.00 0.06 3.81
C GLU A 86 -7.74 -0.87 4.98
N VAL A 87 -7.70 -0.32 6.20
CA VAL A 87 -7.63 -1.13 7.42
C VAL A 87 -9.05 -1.54 7.79
N VAL A 88 -9.27 -2.85 7.92
CA VAL A 88 -10.55 -3.43 8.34
C VAL A 88 -10.63 -3.48 9.85
N SER A 89 -9.55 -3.98 10.47
CA SER A 89 -9.46 -4.13 11.92
C SER A 89 -8.01 -4.17 12.37
N VAL A 90 -7.79 -3.82 13.64
CA VAL A 90 -6.54 -4.04 14.35
C VAL A 90 -6.85 -4.99 15.50
N PHE A 91 -6.10 -6.08 15.59
CA PHE A 91 -6.30 -7.11 16.60
C PHE A 91 -5.86 -6.60 17.98
N HIS A 92 -6.51 -7.11 19.03
CA HIS A 92 -6.23 -6.67 20.40
C HIS A 92 -4.89 -7.22 20.90
N GLY A 93 -3.97 -6.30 21.19
CA GLY A 93 -2.65 -6.61 21.76
C GLY A 93 -1.63 -7.03 20.70
N PRO A 94 -0.34 -7.02 21.06
CA PRO A 94 0.71 -7.48 20.14
C PRO A 94 0.68 -9.00 19.99
N GLU A 95 0.74 -9.48 18.75
CA GLU A 95 0.70 -10.91 18.42
C GLU A 95 2.10 -11.48 18.13
N LEU A 96 3.02 -10.64 17.62
CA LEU A 96 4.34 -11.08 17.18
C LEU A 96 5.39 -9.99 17.45
N GLU A 97 6.42 -10.30 18.25
CA GLU A 97 7.55 -9.38 18.48
C GLU A 97 7.13 -7.93 18.85
N ASN A 98 6.14 -7.79 19.74
CA ASN A 98 5.54 -6.49 20.14
C ASN A 98 4.80 -5.74 19.01
N ARG A 99 4.45 -6.42 17.93
CA ARG A 99 3.67 -5.87 16.81
C ARG A 99 2.23 -6.34 16.85
N TYR A 100 1.34 -5.44 16.47
CA TYR A 100 -0.09 -5.66 16.34
C TYR A 100 -0.41 -6.12 14.93
N LYS A 101 -1.33 -7.08 14.82
CA LYS A 101 -1.86 -7.48 13.52
C LYS A 101 -2.92 -6.49 13.06
N ALA A 102 -2.80 -6.02 11.82
CA ALA A 102 -3.82 -5.22 11.16
C ALA A 102 -4.33 -5.96 9.93
N ALA A 103 -5.62 -6.28 9.89
CA ALA A 103 -6.29 -6.81 8.71
C ALA A 103 -6.54 -5.69 7.71
N LEU A 104 -6.23 -5.96 6.44
CA LEU A 104 -6.35 -5.02 5.34
C LEU A 104 -7.24 -5.60 4.27
N HIS A 105 -8.13 -4.77 3.72
CA HIS A 105 -8.66 -5.04 2.38
C HIS A 105 -7.71 -4.45 1.35
N VAL A 106 -7.41 -5.24 0.32
CA VAL A 106 -6.73 -4.80 -0.89
C VAL A 106 -7.73 -4.89 -2.02
N SER A 107 -8.06 -3.75 -2.62
CA SER A 107 -9.04 -3.64 -3.70
C SER A 107 -8.39 -3.22 -5.00
N ILE A 108 -8.90 -3.76 -6.10
CA ILE A 108 -8.50 -3.39 -7.47
C ILE A 108 -9.66 -2.67 -8.16
N HIS A 109 -9.31 -1.79 -9.09
CA HIS A 109 -10.31 -0.97 -9.77
C HIS A 109 -11.20 -1.76 -10.74
N SER A 110 -10.67 -2.79 -11.41
CA SER A 110 -11.44 -3.58 -12.38
C SER A 110 -10.86 -4.98 -12.58
N HIS A 111 -11.67 -5.90 -13.13
CA HIS A 111 -11.26 -7.29 -13.40
C HIS A 111 -9.99 -7.43 -14.24
N HIS A 112 -9.61 -6.42 -15.03
CA HIS A 112 -8.36 -6.42 -15.80
C HIS A 112 -7.12 -6.56 -14.90
N TYR A 113 -7.22 -6.10 -13.65
CA TYR A 113 -6.12 -6.09 -12.68
C TYR A 113 -6.20 -7.21 -11.64
N VAL A 114 -7.09 -8.19 -11.80
CA VAL A 114 -7.30 -9.28 -10.83
C VAL A 114 -6.05 -10.12 -10.56
N PHE A 115 -5.12 -10.17 -11.52
CA PHE A 115 -3.85 -10.86 -11.36
C PHE A 115 -2.98 -10.25 -10.22
N LEU A 116 -3.17 -8.98 -9.85
CA LEU A 116 -2.47 -8.36 -8.73
C LEU A 116 -2.93 -8.94 -7.39
N LEU A 117 -4.22 -9.26 -7.25
CA LEU A 117 -4.73 -9.91 -6.05
C LEU A 117 -4.17 -11.34 -5.89
N GLY A 118 -3.90 -12.02 -7.00
CA GLY A 118 -3.23 -13.32 -7.01
C GLY A 118 -1.77 -13.31 -6.52
N ARG A 119 -1.20 -12.13 -6.23
CA ARG A 119 0.16 -11.97 -5.68
C ARG A 119 0.18 -11.79 -4.18
N LEU A 120 -0.98 -11.58 -3.55
CA LEU A 120 -1.07 -11.42 -2.10
C LEU A 120 -0.56 -12.68 -1.40
N LYS A 121 -0.18 -12.54 -0.12
CA LYS A 121 0.29 -13.67 0.70
C LYS A 121 -0.68 -14.85 0.66
N ASP A 122 -0.16 -16.06 0.82
CA ASP A 122 -0.94 -17.31 0.75
C ASP A 122 -2.07 -17.39 1.80
N ASP A 123 -1.94 -16.67 2.91
CA ASP A 123 -2.93 -16.56 3.98
C ASP A 123 -4.00 -15.49 3.72
N SER A 124 -3.97 -14.83 2.56
CA SER A 124 -4.97 -13.86 2.15
C SER A 124 -6.27 -14.55 1.73
N THR A 125 -7.41 -13.98 2.09
CA THR A 125 -8.73 -14.57 1.85
C THR A 125 -9.56 -13.76 0.86
N ARG A 126 -10.38 -14.45 0.06
CA ARG A 126 -11.34 -13.79 -0.82
C ARG A 126 -12.51 -13.23 -0.01
N THR A 127 -12.92 -12.02 -0.34
CA THR A 127 -14.18 -11.46 0.16
C THR A 127 -15.34 -11.89 -0.76
N SER A 128 -16.56 -11.43 -0.46
CA SER A 128 -17.70 -11.58 -1.37
C SER A 128 -17.58 -10.76 -2.65
N ASP A 129 -16.75 -9.72 -2.65
CA ASP A 129 -16.44 -8.92 -3.84
C ASP A 129 -15.21 -9.53 -4.55
N PRO A 130 -15.32 -9.95 -5.82
CA PRO A 130 -14.20 -10.52 -6.57
C PRO A 130 -13.04 -9.53 -6.82
N LEU A 131 -13.25 -8.24 -6.58
CA LEU A 131 -12.25 -7.19 -6.72
C LEU A 131 -11.58 -6.83 -5.39
N VAL A 132 -11.91 -7.54 -4.30
CA VAL A 132 -11.36 -7.29 -2.96
C VAL A 132 -10.90 -8.59 -2.31
N MET A 133 -9.66 -8.59 -1.81
CA MET A 133 -9.13 -9.64 -0.94
C MET A 133 -8.71 -9.06 0.40
N GLU A 134 -8.88 -9.85 1.46
CA GLU A 134 -8.36 -9.54 2.79
C GLU A 134 -6.97 -10.14 2.96
N THR A 135 -6.06 -9.39 3.55
CA THR A 135 -4.72 -9.82 3.95
C THR A 135 -4.37 -9.15 5.27
N PHE A 136 -3.13 -9.26 5.75
CA PHE A 136 -2.71 -8.55 6.96
C PHE A 136 -1.25 -8.14 6.94
N VAL A 137 -0.93 -7.22 7.85
CA VAL A 137 0.43 -6.82 8.23
C VAL A 137 0.59 -6.85 9.74
N GLN A 138 1.83 -6.80 10.20
CA GLN A 138 2.22 -6.67 11.60
C GLN A 138 2.93 -5.33 11.79
N ILE A 139 2.45 -4.50 12.71
CA ILE A 139 2.84 -3.08 12.85
C ILE A 139 3.16 -2.74 14.31
N GLU A 140 4.08 -1.80 14.55
CA GLU A 140 4.47 -1.42 15.92
C GLU A 140 3.50 -0.41 16.53
N ASP A 141 3.05 0.56 15.73
CA ASP A 141 2.13 1.62 16.15
C ASP A 141 0.87 1.61 15.27
N PRO A 142 -0.23 0.99 15.76
CA PRO A 142 -1.52 1.01 15.08
C PRO A 142 -2.07 2.41 14.81
N ALA A 143 -1.83 3.37 15.70
CA ALA A 143 -2.39 4.71 15.55
C ALA A 143 -1.75 5.43 14.37
N ILE A 144 -0.43 5.33 14.23
CA ILE A 144 0.30 5.91 13.08
C ILE A 144 -0.08 5.19 11.80
N PHE A 145 -0.07 3.86 11.80
CA PHE A 145 -0.37 3.06 10.62
C PHE A 145 -1.79 3.33 10.10
N CYS A 146 -2.81 3.26 10.97
CA CYS A 146 -4.20 3.51 10.59
C CYS A 146 -4.38 4.92 10.04
N LYS A 147 -3.75 5.93 10.65
CA LYS A 147 -3.81 7.31 10.15
C LYS A 147 -3.18 7.46 8.76
N CYS A 148 -2.04 6.83 8.52
CA CYS A 148 -1.37 6.88 7.22
C CYS A 148 -2.14 6.10 6.15
N MET A 149 -2.70 4.94 6.49
CA MET A 149 -3.60 4.16 5.63
C MET A 149 -4.86 4.94 5.26
N GLU A 150 -5.52 5.58 6.23
CA GLU A 150 -6.73 6.38 5.99
C GLU A 150 -6.43 7.54 5.02
N TRP A 151 -5.31 8.24 5.22
CA TRP A 151 -4.86 9.28 4.30
C TRP A 151 -4.66 8.71 2.88
N LYS A 152 -3.97 7.57 2.78
CA LYS A 152 -3.62 6.94 1.51
C LYS A 152 -4.87 6.49 0.76
N HIS A 153 -5.80 5.85 1.46
CA HIS A 153 -7.11 5.45 0.93
C HIS A 153 -7.86 6.65 0.35
N LYS A 154 -8.02 7.72 1.13
CA LYS A 154 -8.69 8.96 0.67
C LYS A 154 -7.98 9.58 -0.53
N LYS A 155 -6.65 9.57 -0.54
CA LYS A 155 -5.86 10.11 -1.65
C LYS A 155 -6.03 9.31 -2.93
N VAL A 156 -6.05 7.98 -2.85
CA VAL A 156 -6.32 7.10 -4.00
C VAL A 156 -7.72 7.34 -4.55
N GLU A 157 -8.74 7.37 -3.70
CA GLU A 157 -10.12 7.64 -4.12
C GLU A 157 -10.27 9.02 -4.76
N GLN A 158 -9.60 10.05 -4.23
CA GLN A 158 -9.59 11.37 -4.84
C GLN A 158 -8.96 11.34 -6.24
N LEU A 159 -7.78 10.72 -6.40
CA LEU A 159 -7.08 10.64 -7.68
C LEU A 159 -7.89 9.88 -8.74
N ARG A 160 -8.63 8.84 -8.34
CA ARG A 160 -9.55 8.11 -9.21
C ARG A 160 -10.70 9.01 -9.66
N ARG A 161 -11.37 9.68 -8.71
CA ARG A 161 -12.48 10.61 -9.03
C ARG A 161 -12.03 11.72 -9.97
N ASP A 162 -10.89 12.34 -9.70
CA ASP A 162 -10.33 13.42 -10.54
C ASP A 162 -10.10 12.95 -11.98
N TYR A 163 -9.53 11.75 -12.15
CA TYR A 163 -9.30 11.17 -13.47
C TYR A 163 -10.60 10.97 -14.24
N PHE A 164 -11.60 10.30 -13.64
CA PHE A 164 -12.86 10.02 -14.32
C PHE A 164 -13.73 11.26 -14.56
N ALA A 165 -13.67 12.25 -13.67
CA ALA A 165 -14.31 13.54 -13.90
C ALA A 165 -13.72 14.27 -15.12
N MET A 166 -12.39 14.26 -15.27
CA MET A 166 -11.73 14.83 -16.44
C MET A 166 -12.09 14.09 -17.73
N THR A 167 -12.05 12.76 -17.74
CA THR A 167 -12.40 11.98 -18.93
C THR A 167 -13.86 12.21 -19.36
N SER A 168 -14.76 12.38 -18.41
CA SER A 168 -16.18 12.63 -18.68
C SER A 168 -16.47 14.04 -19.22
N ALA A 169 -15.58 15.01 -18.99
CA ALA A 169 -15.70 16.38 -19.47
C ALA A 169 -15.08 16.62 -20.85
N VAL A 170 -14.31 15.65 -21.36
CA VAL A 170 -13.62 15.70 -22.67
C VAL A 170 -14.37 14.91 -23.76
N MET A 171 -15.35 14.08 -23.36
CA MET A 171 -16.31 13.42 -24.24
C MET A 171 -17.59 14.23 -24.36
#